data_AF-A0A9R0SID0-F1
#
_entry.id   AF-A0A9R0SID0-F1
#
_cell.length_a   1.000
_cell.length_b   1.000
_cell.length_c   1.000
_cell.angle_alpha   90.00
_cell.angle_beta   90.00
_cell.angle_gamma   90.00
#
_symmetry.space_group_name_H-M   'P 1'
#
loop_
_entity.id
_entity.type
_entity.pdbx_description
1 polymer ?
#
loop_
_entity_poly.entity_id
_entity_poly.type
_entity_poly.pdbx_seq_one_letter_code
_entity_poly.pdbx_strand_id
1 'polypeptide(L)'
;MDFTGTLNDQMRGFYRSKYEYKGEARNMAVTQFEAADARRCFPCWDEPAFKAKFKITLEVPAELVALSNMPVVKETVCGPLKTVYYEESPLMSTYLVAIVVGLFDYIESSTLEGTKVRVYTQVGKTIQGKFALDVGVKSLDLFKDYFATPYPLPKLDMIAIPDFAAGAMENYGLVTYRESALLYDEQLSSASNKQQVQSPLRMNWLTNGLAIL
;
A
#
# COMPACT_ATOMS: atom_id res chain seq x y z
N MET A 1 22.51 -11.10 6.04
CA MET A 1 21.84 -12.29 6.59
C MET A 1 20.89 -12.74 5.50
N ASP A 2 20.97 -14.01 5.13
CA ASP A 2 20.17 -14.56 4.04
C ASP A 2 19.08 -15.45 4.64
N PHE A 3 17.86 -15.35 4.12
CA PHE A 3 16.71 -16.12 4.58
C PHE A 3 15.77 -16.41 3.42
N THR A 4 14.99 -17.48 3.58
CA THR A 4 13.99 -17.91 2.60
C THR A 4 12.69 -18.22 3.31
N GLY A 5 11.57 -17.86 2.69
CA GLY A 5 10.24 -18.15 3.18
C GLY A 5 9.30 -18.51 2.04
N THR A 6 8.13 -19.05 2.38
CA THR A 6 7.07 -19.39 1.42
C THR A 6 5.93 -18.39 1.55
N LEU A 7 5.45 -17.87 0.42
CA LEU A 7 4.20 -17.10 0.40
C LEU A 7 3.06 -18.00 0.86
N ASN A 8 2.54 -17.72 2.05
CA ASN A 8 1.50 -18.51 2.69
C ASN A 8 0.10 -18.09 2.18
N ASP A 9 -0.93 -18.84 2.57
CA ASP A 9 -2.34 -18.53 2.26
C ASP A 9 -3.13 -18.11 3.53
N GLN A 10 -2.44 -17.54 4.54
CA GLN A 10 -3.01 -17.19 5.86
C GLN A 10 -3.34 -15.70 6.03
N MET A 11 -3.15 -14.88 4.98
CA MET A 11 -3.35 -13.42 5.02
C MET A 11 -2.52 -12.70 6.10
N ARG A 12 -1.32 -13.21 6.42
CA ARG A 12 -0.40 -12.66 7.42
C ARG A 12 1.05 -12.82 6.98
N GLY A 13 1.92 -11.93 7.43
CA GLY A 13 3.30 -11.88 6.97
C GLY A 13 3.34 -11.50 5.49
N PHE A 14 4.20 -12.15 4.71
CA PHE A 14 4.18 -12.03 3.25
C PHE A 14 3.45 -13.25 2.65
N TYR A 15 2.30 -13.00 2.04
CA TYR A 15 1.34 -14.03 1.67
C TYR A 15 0.86 -13.85 0.22
N ARG A 16 0.23 -14.89 -0.32
CA ARG A 16 -0.37 -14.91 -1.65
C ARG A 16 -1.87 -14.63 -1.56
N SER A 17 -2.36 -13.68 -2.34
CA SER A 17 -3.80 -13.51 -2.62
C SER A 17 -4.10 -13.94 -4.05
N LYS A 18 -5.29 -14.48 -4.28
CA LYS A 18 -5.72 -14.99 -5.58
C LYS A 18 -6.78 -14.08 -6.17
N TYR A 19 -6.77 -13.94 -7.49
CA TYR A 19 -7.79 -13.21 -8.20
C TYR A 19 -7.99 -13.76 -9.60
N GLU A 20 -9.10 -13.40 -10.23
CA GLU A 20 -9.39 -13.78 -11.60
C GLU A 20 -9.02 -12.62 -12.54
N TYR A 21 -8.32 -12.95 -13.63
CA TYR A 21 -8.01 -12.02 -14.71
C TYR A 21 -8.22 -12.70 -16.05
N LYS A 22 -9.15 -12.18 -16.87
CA LYS A 22 -9.51 -12.75 -18.18
C LYS A 22 -9.90 -14.24 -18.13
N GLY A 23 -10.61 -14.66 -17.08
CA GLY A 23 -11.02 -16.07 -16.89
C GLY A 23 -9.92 -16.99 -16.36
N GLU A 24 -8.73 -16.47 -16.07
CA GLU A 24 -7.62 -17.23 -15.50
C GLU A 24 -7.36 -16.81 -14.05
N ALA A 25 -7.12 -17.80 -13.19
CA ALA A 25 -6.64 -17.55 -11.83
C ALA A 25 -5.21 -17.00 -11.86
N ARG A 26 -5.01 -15.84 -11.25
CA ARG A 26 -3.73 -15.16 -11.06
C ARG A 26 -3.45 -14.98 -9.57
N ASN A 27 -2.18 -14.77 -9.28
CA ASN A 27 -1.68 -14.57 -7.92
C ASN A 27 -1.09 -13.17 -7.79
N MET A 28 -1.23 -12.59 -6.61
CA MET A 28 -0.47 -11.42 -6.15
C MET A 28 0.18 -11.75 -4.81
N ALA A 29 1.28 -11.07 -4.50
CA ALA A 29 1.95 -11.17 -3.21
C ALA A 29 1.70 -9.89 -2.41
N VAL A 30 1.29 -10.02 -1.15
CA VAL A 30 0.88 -8.90 -0.29
C VAL A 30 1.45 -9.11 1.11
N THR A 31 1.86 -8.02 1.76
CA THR A 31 2.26 -8.02 3.16
C THR A 31 1.14 -7.58 4.08
N GLN A 32 0.95 -8.28 5.20
CA GLN A 32 0.16 -7.83 6.34
C GLN A 32 0.96 -8.13 7.62
N PHE A 33 1.55 -7.09 8.22
CA PHE A 33 2.49 -7.26 9.34
C PHE A 33 1.93 -6.89 10.70
N GLU A 34 0.87 -6.09 10.78
CA GLU A 34 0.29 -5.76 12.07
C GLU A 34 -0.42 -6.99 12.68
N ALA A 35 -0.17 -7.33 13.96
CA ALA A 35 0.65 -6.59 14.93
C ALA A 35 2.13 -7.03 15.04
N ALA A 36 2.45 -8.28 14.72
CA ALA A 36 3.77 -8.88 14.96
C ALA A 36 4.13 -9.95 13.92
N ASP A 37 3.74 -9.72 12.67
CA ASP A 37 3.94 -10.65 11.55
C ASP A 37 5.06 -10.21 10.59
N ALA A 38 5.71 -9.05 10.81
CA ALA A 38 6.88 -8.65 9.99
C ALA A 38 8.02 -9.67 10.12
N ARG A 39 8.19 -10.23 11.33
CA ARG A 39 9.14 -11.31 11.63
C ARG A 39 8.95 -12.59 10.80
N ARG A 40 7.77 -12.79 10.18
CA ARG A 40 7.50 -13.92 9.28
C ARG A 40 8.04 -13.67 7.88
N CYS A 41 8.23 -12.41 7.50
CA CYS A 41 8.74 -12.02 6.21
C CYS A 41 10.26 -11.88 6.23
N PHE A 42 10.83 -11.20 7.24
CA PHE A 42 12.26 -11.01 7.38
C PHE A 42 12.69 -10.94 8.85
N PRO A 43 13.92 -11.34 9.21
CA PRO A 43 14.43 -11.23 10.58
C PRO A 43 14.51 -9.76 11.02
N CYS A 44 13.80 -9.41 12.09
CA CYS A 44 13.78 -8.05 12.62
C CYS A 44 13.39 -7.99 14.11
N TRP A 45 13.67 -6.84 14.73
CA TRP A 45 13.14 -6.48 16.04
C TRP A 45 11.70 -6.00 15.88
N ASP A 46 10.77 -6.96 15.91
CA ASP A 46 9.38 -6.75 15.52
C ASP A 46 8.52 -6.25 16.70
N GLU A 47 8.91 -5.09 17.22
CA GLU A 47 8.24 -4.35 18.29
C GLU A 47 8.13 -2.88 17.86
N PRO A 48 6.96 -2.21 18.02
CA PRO A 48 6.74 -0.87 17.47
C PRO A 48 7.74 0.20 17.93
N ALA A 49 8.32 0.04 19.13
CA ALA A 49 9.31 0.96 19.68
C ALA A 49 10.64 0.96 18.91
N PHE A 50 10.99 -0.13 18.23
CA PHE A 50 12.24 -0.25 17.46
C PHE A 50 12.05 0.29 16.04
N LYS A 51 11.90 1.60 15.93
CA LYS A 51 11.83 2.28 14.63
C LYS A 51 13.17 2.22 13.90
N ALA A 52 13.11 2.01 12.59
CA ALA A 52 14.27 2.01 11.71
C ALA A 52 13.93 2.67 10.37
N LYS A 53 14.96 2.96 9.58
CA LYS A 53 14.81 3.34 8.18
C LYS A 53 14.90 2.09 7.31
N PHE A 54 14.09 2.04 6.25
CA PHE A 54 14.02 0.92 5.34
C PHE A 54 14.37 1.35 3.94
N LYS A 55 15.39 0.71 3.36
CA LYS A 55 15.75 0.86 1.95
C LYS A 55 15.48 -0.47 1.25
N ILE A 56 14.36 -0.51 0.53
CA ILE A 56 13.81 -1.75 -0.03
C ILE A 56 14.26 -1.90 -1.48
N THR A 57 14.56 -3.12 -1.89
CA THR A 57 14.82 -3.50 -3.28
C THR A 57 14.07 -4.80 -3.54
N LEU A 58 13.33 -4.86 -4.64
CA LEU A 58 12.53 -6.02 -5.02
C LEU A 58 12.95 -6.52 -6.39
N GLU A 59 13.19 -7.81 -6.50
CA GLU A 59 13.34 -8.50 -7.79
C GLU A 59 12.06 -9.27 -8.07
N VAL A 60 11.40 -8.96 -9.19
CA VAL A 60 10.09 -9.48 -9.54
C VAL A 60 10.03 -9.79 -11.04
N PRO A 61 9.08 -10.64 -11.50
CA PRO A 61 8.79 -10.76 -12.93
C PRO A 61 8.53 -9.40 -13.59
N ALA A 62 9.12 -9.18 -14.77
CA ALA A 62 9.18 -7.87 -15.42
C ALA A 62 7.79 -7.27 -15.73
N GLU A 63 6.81 -8.12 -15.98
CA GLU A 63 5.42 -7.77 -16.26
C GLU A 63 4.62 -7.32 -15.03
N LEU A 64 5.10 -7.61 -13.82
CA LEU A 64 4.38 -7.30 -12.59
C LEU A 64 4.71 -5.89 -12.09
N VAL A 65 3.71 -5.25 -11.49
CA VAL A 65 3.91 -4.03 -10.72
C VAL A 65 4.39 -4.42 -9.34
N ALA A 66 5.44 -3.76 -8.85
CA ALA A 66 5.94 -3.88 -7.48
C ALA A 66 5.80 -2.55 -6.76
N LEU A 67 5.12 -2.56 -5.61
CA LEU A 67 4.84 -1.40 -4.79
C LEU A 67 5.50 -1.59 -3.42
N SER A 68 5.97 -0.48 -2.86
CA SER A 68 6.42 -0.40 -1.47
C SER A 68 6.13 0.98 -0.89
N ASN A 69 6.57 1.24 0.34
CA ASN A 69 6.30 2.45 1.10
C ASN A 69 6.76 3.73 0.38
N MET A 70 7.96 3.70 -0.20
CA MET A 70 8.64 4.87 -0.78
C MET A 70 8.55 4.91 -2.31
N PRO A 71 8.86 6.04 -2.98
CA PRO A 71 8.96 6.11 -4.44
C PRO A 71 10.06 5.22 -5.01
N VAL A 72 9.90 4.83 -6.29
CA VAL A 72 10.94 4.14 -7.07
C VAL A 72 12.02 5.13 -7.48
N VAL A 73 13.27 4.83 -7.13
CA VAL A 73 14.48 5.55 -7.56
C VAL A 73 14.94 5.06 -8.92
N LYS A 74 14.92 3.74 -9.11
CA LYS A 74 15.47 3.08 -10.29
C LYS A 74 14.74 1.77 -10.53
N GLU A 75 14.52 1.45 -11.79
CA GLU A 75 14.11 0.13 -12.25
C GLU A 75 15.16 -0.39 -13.26
N THR A 76 15.48 -1.67 -13.20
CA THR A 76 16.39 -2.32 -14.16
C THR A 76 15.79 -3.63 -14.60
N VAL A 77 15.52 -3.76 -15.90
CA VAL A 77 14.95 -4.98 -16.48
C VAL A 77 16.08 -5.88 -16.97
N CYS A 78 16.05 -7.14 -16.52
CA CYS A 78 17.04 -8.17 -16.82
C CYS A 78 16.31 -9.42 -17.34
N GLY A 79 15.94 -9.39 -18.62
CA GLY A 79 15.20 -10.50 -19.25
C GLY A 79 13.81 -10.66 -18.65
N PRO A 80 13.45 -11.82 -18.06
CA PRO A 80 12.12 -12.06 -17.50
C PRO A 80 11.90 -11.41 -16.13
N LEU A 81 12.96 -10.90 -15.49
CA LEU A 81 12.91 -10.26 -14.19
C LEU A 81 13.23 -8.77 -14.30
N LYS A 82 12.81 -8.02 -13.31
CA LYS A 82 13.24 -6.64 -13.07
C LYS A 82 13.57 -6.42 -11.60
N THR A 83 14.53 -5.55 -11.35
CA THR A 83 14.90 -5.09 -10.03
C THR A 83 14.42 -3.65 -9.83
N VAL A 84 13.58 -3.43 -8.82
CA VAL A 84 13.01 -2.12 -8.46
C VAL A 84 13.66 -1.65 -7.16
N TYR A 85 14.27 -0.47 -7.20
CA TYR A 85 14.96 0.16 -6.07
C TYR A 85 14.10 1.32 -5.56
N TYR A 86 13.80 1.32 -4.26
CA TYR A 86 13.00 2.37 -3.62
C TYR A 86 13.87 3.34 -2.83
N GLU A 87 13.36 4.55 -2.59
CA GLU A 87 14.01 5.52 -1.69
C GLU A 87 14.06 4.97 -0.25
N GLU A 88 15.00 5.48 0.55
CA GLU A 88 15.07 5.15 1.97
C GLU A 88 13.91 5.81 2.71
N SER A 89 13.20 5.04 3.55
CA SER A 89 12.09 5.57 4.34
C SER A 89 12.56 6.49 5.48
N PRO A 90 11.66 7.36 5.99
CA PRO A 90 11.80 7.92 7.34
C PRO A 90 11.83 6.82 8.42
N LEU A 91 12.08 7.21 9.67
CA LEU A 91 11.96 6.31 10.82
C LEU A 91 10.51 5.83 10.94
N MET A 92 10.31 4.51 10.84
CA MET A 92 9.01 3.86 10.97
C MET A 92 9.15 2.51 11.67
N SER A 93 8.05 2.00 12.21
CA SER A 93 7.99 0.68 12.85
C SER A 93 7.90 -0.44 11.80
N THR A 94 8.37 -1.64 12.15
CA THR A 94 8.40 -2.81 11.24
C THR A 94 7.03 -3.19 10.67
N TYR A 95 5.96 -3.05 11.47
CA TYR A 95 4.61 -3.43 11.07
C TYR A 95 4.02 -2.56 9.95
N LEU A 96 4.64 -1.40 9.66
CA LEU A 96 4.24 -0.47 8.59
C LEU A 96 4.97 -0.74 7.27
N VAL A 97 5.97 -1.62 7.25
CA VAL A 97 6.64 -2.01 6.01
C VAL A 97 5.63 -2.73 5.13
N ALA A 98 5.51 -2.29 3.88
CA ALA A 98 4.59 -2.90 2.93
C ALA A 98 5.26 -3.21 1.60
N ILE A 99 4.90 -4.38 1.06
CA ILE A 99 5.28 -4.86 -0.27
C ILE A 99 4.03 -5.44 -0.91
N VAL A 100 3.72 -4.98 -2.12
CA VAL A 100 2.67 -5.58 -2.96
C VAL A 100 3.19 -5.82 -4.36
N VAL A 101 3.01 -7.03 -4.88
CA VAL A 101 3.45 -7.42 -6.23
C VAL A 101 2.32 -8.11 -6.97
N GLY A 102 1.97 -7.66 -8.17
CA GLY A 102 0.88 -8.22 -8.97
C GLY A 102 0.58 -7.42 -10.24
N LEU A 103 -0.46 -7.81 -10.97
CA LEU A 103 -0.94 -7.03 -12.12
C LEU A 103 -1.99 -6.03 -11.66
N PHE A 104 -1.67 -4.75 -11.75
CA PHE A 104 -2.54 -3.66 -11.33
C PHE A 104 -2.52 -2.55 -12.37
N ASP A 105 -3.67 -1.91 -12.53
CA ASP A 105 -3.75 -0.57 -13.12
C ASP A 105 -3.87 0.46 -11.99
N TYR A 106 -3.65 1.72 -12.30
CA TYR A 106 -3.87 2.80 -11.34
C TYR A 106 -4.47 4.05 -11.98
N ILE A 107 -5.08 4.86 -11.11
CA ILE A 107 -5.41 6.25 -11.38
C ILE A 107 -4.61 7.13 -10.43
N GLU A 108 -4.21 8.31 -10.89
CA GLU A 108 -3.35 9.24 -10.16
C GLU A 108 -3.95 10.65 -10.15
N SER A 109 -3.75 11.34 -9.05
CA SER A 109 -3.93 12.79 -8.92
C SER A 109 -2.86 13.33 -7.98
N SER A 110 -2.85 14.64 -7.75
CA SER A 110 -1.90 15.30 -6.84
C SER A 110 -2.63 16.27 -5.93
N THR A 111 -2.14 16.40 -4.70
CA THR A 111 -2.56 17.45 -3.77
C THR A 111 -2.08 18.83 -4.25
N LEU A 112 -2.57 19.90 -3.62
CA LEU A 112 -2.13 21.27 -3.95
C LEU A 112 -0.63 21.48 -3.73
N GLU A 113 0.00 20.69 -2.87
CA GLU A 113 1.44 20.75 -2.56
C GLU A 113 2.28 19.77 -3.38
N GLY A 114 1.64 19.02 -4.29
CA GLY A 114 2.33 18.11 -5.21
C GLY A 114 2.57 16.70 -4.68
N THR A 115 2.00 16.33 -3.53
CA THR A 115 2.00 14.92 -3.09
C THR A 115 1.19 14.09 -4.08
N LYS A 116 1.82 13.06 -4.66
CA LYS A 116 1.14 12.16 -5.59
C LYS A 116 0.24 11.20 -4.84
N VAL A 117 -1.02 11.10 -5.25
CA VAL A 117 -1.98 10.15 -4.70
C VAL A 117 -2.38 9.18 -5.79
N ARG A 118 -2.27 7.88 -5.53
CA ARG A 118 -2.63 6.83 -6.49
C ARG A 118 -3.59 5.82 -5.89
N VAL A 119 -4.50 5.33 -6.71
CA VAL A 119 -5.36 4.19 -6.37
C VAL A 119 -5.06 3.06 -7.34
N TYR A 120 -4.45 2.01 -6.83
CA TYR A 120 -4.16 0.77 -7.54
C TYR A 120 -5.34 -0.20 -7.40
N THR A 121 -5.75 -0.76 -8.53
CA THR A 121 -6.83 -1.74 -8.62
C THR A 121 -6.44 -2.86 -9.56
N GLN A 122 -7.19 -3.96 -9.53
CA GLN A 122 -7.07 -4.98 -10.57
C GLN A 122 -7.33 -4.36 -11.95
N VAL A 123 -6.60 -4.86 -12.95
CA VAL A 123 -6.71 -4.38 -14.33
C VAL A 123 -8.17 -4.36 -14.78
N GLY A 124 -8.63 -3.20 -15.26
CA GLY A 124 -10.02 -2.97 -15.68
C GLY A 124 -11.00 -2.47 -14.61
N LYS A 125 -10.60 -2.36 -13.33
CA LYS A 125 -11.44 -1.82 -12.24
C LYS A 125 -11.12 -0.37 -11.86
N THR A 126 -10.26 0.33 -12.61
CA THR A 126 -9.75 1.67 -12.27
C THR A 126 -10.85 2.72 -12.02
N ILE A 127 -11.95 2.66 -12.78
CA ILE A 127 -13.08 3.60 -12.64
C ILE A 127 -13.66 3.55 -11.22
N GLN A 128 -13.72 2.38 -10.60
CA GLN A 128 -14.23 2.19 -9.24
C GLN A 128 -13.32 2.81 -8.17
N GLY A 129 -12.05 3.06 -8.49
CA GLY A 129 -11.10 3.73 -7.61
C GLY A 129 -11.24 5.25 -7.57
N LYS A 130 -11.99 5.86 -8.50
CA LYS A 130 -12.04 7.33 -8.67
C LYS A 130 -12.53 8.06 -7.44
N PHE A 131 -13.57 7.53 -6.80
CA PHE A 131 -14.08 8.09 -5.56
C PHE A 131 -13.02 8.07 -4.44
N ALA A 132 -12.29 6.97 -4.29
CA ALA A 132 -11.22 6.86 -3.31
C ALA A 132 -10.07 7.84 -3.59
N LEU A 133 -9.73 8.06 -4.87
CA LEU A 133 -8.72 9.03 -5.26
C LEU A 133 -9.12 10.45 -4.86
N ASP A 134 -10.36 10.85 -5.18
CA ASP A 134 -10.89 12.18 -4.85
C ASP A 134 -10.95 12.40 -3.33
N VAL A 135 -11.34 11.37 -2.57
CA VAL A 135 -11.33 11.40 -1.11
C VAL A 135 -9.90 11.49 -0.58
N GLY A 136 -8.97 10.67 -1.10
CA GLY A 136 -7.57 10.66 -0.70
C GLY A 136 -6.92 12.03 -0.83
N VAL A 137 -7.05 12.68 -1.99
CA VAL A 137 -6.50 14.03 -2.23
C VAL A 137 -7.10 15.04 -1.26
N LYS A 138 -8.43 15.11 -1.16
CA LYS A 138 -9.12 16.06 -0.27
C LYS A 138 -8.80 15.82 1.19
N SER A 139 -8.63 14.57 1.61
CA SER A 139 -8.26 14.23 2.99
C SER A 139 -6.86 14.71 3.33
N LEU A 140 -5.88 14.54 2.44
CA LEU A 140 -4.53 15.06 2.68
C LEU A 140 -4.51 16.58 2.76
N ASP A 141 -5.20 17.29 1.86
CA ASP A 141 -5.30 18.74 1.91
C ASP A 141 -5.98 19.21 3.22
N LEU A 142 -7.08 18.56 3.62
CA LEU A 142 -7.79 18.87 4.87
C LEU A 142 -6.93 18.61 6.11
N PHE A 143 -6.24 17.48 6.18
CA PHE A 143 -5.40 17.12 7.34
C PHE A 143 -4.20 18.03 7.46
N LYS A 144 -3.63 18.46 6.34
CA LYS A 144 -2.61 19.50 6.36
C LYS A 144 -3.13 20.77 7.04
N ASP A 145 -4.26 21.30 6.57
CA ASP A 145 -4.80 22.55 7.11
C ASP A 145 -5.19 22.40 8.60
N TYR A 146 -5.71 21.23 8.98
CA TYR A 146 -6.14 20.95 10.34
C TYR A 146 -4.98 20.72 11.32
N PHE A 147 -3.95 19.96 10.92
CA PHE A 147 -2.78 19.65 11.77
C PHE A 147 -1.60 20.61 11.55
N ALA A 148 -1.75 21.60 10.66
CA ALA A 148 -0.75 22.59 10.30
C ALA A 148 0.63 21.98 9.93
N THR A 149 0.64 20.79 9.35
CA THR A 149 1.84 20.01 9.00
C THR A 149 1.61 19.37 7.63
N PRO A 150 2.56 19.35 6.69
CA PRO A 150 2.37 18.67 5.40
C PRO A 150 2.42 17.14 5.53
N TYR A 151 1.91 16.42 4.52
CA TYR A 151 2.11 14.97 4.45
C TYR A 151 3.61 14.68 4.31
N PRO A 152 4.20 13.84 5.17
CA PRO A 152 5.66 13.68 5.25
C PRO A 152 6.28 12.91 4.07
N LEU A 153 5.49 12.16 3.30
CA LEU A 153 6.00 11.38 2.16
C LEU A 153 5.67 12.04 0.83
N PRO A 154 6.50 11.84 -0.21
CA PRO A 154 6.25 12.39 -1.55
C PRO A 154 5.06 11.75 -2.27
N LYS A 155 4.59 10.59 -1.81
CA LYS A 155 3.47 9.85 -2.40
C LYS A 155 2.64 9.09 -1.37
N LEU A 156 1.37 8.90 -1.71
CA LEU A 156 0.44 8.02 -1.02
C LEU A 156 -0.21 7.10 -2.04
N ASP A 157 0.09 5.80 -1.95
CA ASP A 157 -0.58 4.78 -2.74
C ASP A 157 -1.67 4.11 -1.89
N MET A 158 -2.84 3.90 -2.48
CA MET A 158 -3.90 3.08 -1.93
C MET A 158 -4.10 1.89 -2.87
N ILE A 159 -4.24 0.68 -2.34
CA ILE A 159 -4.41 -0.52 -3.16
C ILE A 159 -5.54 -1.41 -2.65
N ALA A 160 -6.39 -1.84 -3.58
CA ALA A 160 -7.48 -2.78 -3.33
C ALA A 160 -7.01 -4.23 -3.48
N ILE A 161 -7.10 -5.00 -2.40
CA ILE A 161 -6.72 -6.41 -2.31
C ILE A 161 -7.98 -7.27 -2.11
N PRO A 162 -8.20 -8.35 -2.88
CA PRO A 162 -9.37 -9.22 -2.74
C PRO A 162 -9.40 -9.96 -1.40
N ASP A 163 -8.32 -10.67 -1.08
CA ASP A 163 -8.19 -11.45 0.14
C ASP A 163 -7.43 -10.63 1.19
N PHE A 164 -8.17 -9.78 1.89
CA PHE A 164 -7.61 -8.96 2.96
C PHE A 164 -8.36 -9.21 4.27
N ALA A 165 -7.64 -9.73 5.28
CA ALA A 165 -8.24 -10.14 6.55
C ALA A 165 -8.86 -8.97 7.31
N ALA A 166 -8.20 -7.81 7.31
CA ALA A 166 -8.71 -6.57 7.87
C ALA A 166 -9.61 -5.81 6.87
N GLY A 167 -10.17 -4.68 7.30
CA GLY A 167 -10.84 -3.75 6.38
C GLY A 167 -9.83 -2.95 5.55
N ALA A 168 -8.79 -2.46 6.22
CA ALA A 168 -7.66 -1.76 5.62
C ALA A 168 -6.49 -1.76 6.61
N MET A 169 -5.30 -1.38 6.13
CA MET A 169 -4.08 -1.25 6.92
C MET A 169 -3.29 -0.02 6.46
N GLU A 170 -2.97 0.85 7.40
CA GLU A 170 -2.34 2.16 7.17
C GLU A 170 -0.84 2.11 6.91
N ASN A 171 -0.33 1.11 6.18
CA ASN A 171 1.10 1.02 5.89
C ASN A 171 1.61 2.33 5.26
N TYR A 172 2.78 2.77 5.69
CA TYR A 172 3.22 4.15 5.46
C TYR A 172 3.47 4.41 3.97
N GLY A 173 2.71 5.32 3.34
CA GLY A 173 2.79 5.57 1.89
C GLY A 173 2.22 4.47 0.97
N LEU A 174 1.73 3.34 1.50
CA LEU A 174 1.10 2.24 0.73
C LEU A 174 -0.05 1.60 1.54
N VAL A 175 -1.18 2.27 1.61
CA VAL A 175 -2.34 1.80 2.37
C VAL A 175 -3.04 0.67 1.62
N THR A 176 -3.16 -0.49 2.25
CA THR A 176 -3.83 -1.67 1.67
C THR A 176 -5.26 -1.74 2.17
N TYR A 177 -6.22 -1.99 1.27
CA TYR A 177 -7.64 -2.08 1.58
C TYR A 177 -8.21 -3.41 1.10
N ARG A 178 -9.25 -3.90 1.76
CA ARG A 178 -10.17 -4.85 1.13
C ARG A 178 -10.89 -4.16 -0.03
N GLU A 179 -11.12 -4.86 -1.14
CA GLU A 179 -11.83 -4.29 -2.31
C GLU A 179 -13.12 -3.56 -1.94
N SER A 180 -13.96 -4.15 -1.07
CA SER A 180 -15.23 -3.56 -0.63
C SER A 180 -15.09 -2.24 0.15
N ALA A 181 -13.92 -1.96 0.71
CA ALA A 181 -13.63 -0.78 1.50
C ALA A 181 -13.01 0.37 0.69
N LEU A 182 -12.51 0.08 -0.52
CA LEU A 182 -11.84 1.07 -1.39
C LEU A 182 -12.58 1.33 -2.70
N LEU A 183 -13.09 0.27 -3.33
CA LEU A 183 -13.77 0.36 -4.61
C LEU A 183 -15.21 0.81 -4.39
N TYR A 184 -15.61 1.83 -5.12
CA TYR A 184 -16.95 2.39 -5.06
C TYR A 184 -17.60 2.37 -6.44
N ASP A 185 -18.78 1.79 -6.49
CA ASP A 185 -19.66 1.80 -7.65
C ASP A 185 -20.92 2.60 -7.30
N GLU A 186 -21.21 3.66 -8.06
CA GLU A 186 -22.35 4.54 -7.82
C GLU A 186 -23.70 3.82 -7.84
N GLN A 187 -23.83 2.71 -8.57
CA GLN A 187 -25.09 1.97 -8.70
C GLN A 187 -25.25 0.90 -7.62
N LEU A 188 -24.15 0.40 -7.05
CA LEU A 188 -24.16 -0.77 -6.17
C LEU A 188 -23.69 -0.49 -4.74
N SER A 189 -22.98 0.62 -4.50
CA SER A 189 -22.30 0.88 -3.23
C SER A 189 -23.09 1.78 -2.28
N SER A 190 -23.10 1.41 -1.00
CA SER A 190 -23.83 2.13 0.05
C SER A 190 -23.07 3.37 0.56
N ALA A 191 -23.76 4.28 1.25
CA ALA A 191 -23.13 5.42 1.91
C ALA A 191 -22.12 5.01 3.01
N SER A 192 -22.30 3.83 3.62
CA SER A 192 -21.35 3.29 4.62
C SER A 192 -19.98 2.98 3.99
N ASN A 193 -19.96 2.54 2.72
CA ASN A 193 -18.70 2.28 2.00
C ASN A 193 -17.87 3.56 1.84
N LYS A 194 -18.51 4.74 1.75
CA LYS A 194 -17.81 6.03 1.64
C LYS A 194 -17.00 6.38 2.90
N GLN A 195 -17.47 5.98 4.08
CA GLN A 195 -16.78 6.25 5.35
C GLN A 195 -15.57 5.34 5.56
N GLN A 196 -15.61 4.11 5.03
CA GLN A 196 -14.53 3.13 5.20
C GLN A 196 -13.22 3.55 4.53
N VAL A 197 -13.28 4.34 3.45
CA VAL A 197 -12.09 4.90 2.77
C VAL A 197 -11.33 5.88 3.67
N GLN A 198 -12.03 6.65 4.51
CA GLN A 198 -11.46 7.78 5.25
C GLN A 198 -10.67 7.36 6.50
N SER A 199 -11.12 6.33 7.21
CA SER A 199 -10.53 5.93 8.50
C SER A 199 -9.02 5.59 8.39
N PRO A 200 -8.58 4.77 7.41
CA PRO A 200 -7.16 4.41 7.29
C PRO A 200 -6.28 5.58 6.85
N LEU A 201 -6.82 6.52 6.07
CA LEU A 201 -6.11 7.75 5.69
C LEU A 201 -5.79 8.62 6.90
N ARG A 202 -6.78 8.78 7.79
CA ARG A 202 -6.58 9.50 9.05
C ARG A 202 -5.52 8.83 9.93
N MET A 203 -5.58 7.50 10.05
CA MET A 203 -4.58 6.76 10.82
C MET A 203 -3.19 6.91 10.20
N ASN A 204 -3.06 6.72 8.89
CA ASN A 204 -1.78 6.88 8.18
C ASN A 204 -1.13 8.24 8.44
N TRP A 205 -1.93 9.30 8.53
CA TRP A 205 -1.46 10.63 8.88
C TRP A 205 -1.07 10.76 10.35
N LEU A 206 -1.93 10.32 11.27
CA LEU A 206 -1.72 10.50 12.71
C LEU A 206 -0.59 9.62 13.25
N THR A 207 -0.54 8.35 12.84
CA THR A 207 0.45 7.38 13.33
C THR A 207 1.82 7.59 12.70
N ASN A 208 1.86 8.00 11.43
CA ASN A 208 3.13 8.11 10.70
C ASN A 208 3.58 9.54 10.46
N GLY A 209 2.66 10.51 10.37
CA GLY A 209 2.99 11.92 10.17
C GLY A 209 3.36 12.64 11.45
N LEU A 210 2.57 12.49 12.51
CA LEU A 210 2.83 13.18 13.78
C LEU A 210 3.88 12.46 14.65
N ALA A 211 4.07 11.16 14.49
CA ALA A 211 5.03 10.39 15.30
C ALA A 211 6.50 10.50 14.83
N ILE A 212 6.77 11.38 13.84
CA ILE A 212 8.11 11.74 13.36
C ILE A 212 8.57 13.09 13.96
N LEU A 213 7.66 13.85 14.58
CA LEU A 213 7.98 15.00 15.44
C LEU A 213 8.28 14.53 16.87
#